data_AF-A0AAV0YA65-F1
#
_entry.id   AF-A0AAV0YA65-F1
#
_cell.length_a   1.000
_cell.length_b   1.000
_cell.length_c   1.000
_cell.angle_alpha   90.00
_cell.angle_beta   90.00
_cell.angle_gamma   90.00
#
_symmetry.space_group_name_H-M   'P 1'
#
loop_
_entity.id
_entity.type
_entity.pdbx_description
1 polymer ?
#
loop_
_entity_poly.entity_id
_entity_poly.type
_entity_poly.pdbx_seq_one_letter_code
_entity_poly.pdbx_strand_id
1 'polypeptide(L)' 'MSCCVPNCIFRDKCLKQSRFHFPKDLALRSEWEKALGLNFHPNSRVCRQHFRDSDINDSWVTG' A
#
# COMPACT_ATOMS: atom_id res chain seq x y z
N MET A 1 11.56 5.15 -6.21
CA MET A 1 10.19 4.57 -6.08
C MET A 1 9.67 4.96 -4.72
N SER A 2 8.74 5.88 -4.67
CA SER A 2 8.22 6.52 -3.47
C SER A 2 6.78 6.05 -3.18
N CYS A 3 6.34 6.18 -1.93
CA CYS A 3 4.93 5.96 -1.58
C CYS A 3 4.03 6.84 -2.47
N CYS A 4 2.93 6.28 -2.97
CA CYS A 4 1.96 7.02 -3.79
C CYS A 4 0.92 7.78 -2.96
N VAL A 5 0.89 7.57 -1.63
CA VAL A 5 -0.03 8.30 -0.74
C VAL A 5 0.44 9.75 -0.62
N PRO A 6 -0.45 10.72 -0.85
CA PRO A 6 -0.11 12.14 -0.79
C PRO A 6 0.18 12.48 0.68
N ASN A 7 1.18 13.33 0.91
CA ASN A 7 1.65 13.67 2.26
C ASN A 7 2.16 12.48 3.09
N CYS A 8 2.58 11.38 2.46
CA CYS A 8 3.27 10.32 3.18
C CYS A 8 4.60 10.85 3.77
N ILE A 9 4.64 11.03 5.10
CA ILE A 9 5.85 11.45 5.83
C ILE A 9 7.00 10.44 5.72
N PHE A 10 6.68 9.20 5.34
CA PHE A 10 7.65 8.12 5.14
C PHE A 10 7.96 7.86 3.66
N ARG A 11 7.53 8.73 2.74
CA ARG A 11 7.64 8.53 1.28
C ARG A 11 9.01 8.06 0.83
N ASP A 12 10.07 8.65 1.37
CA ASP A 12 11.47 8.37 1.03
C ASP A 12 12.15 7.42 2.02
N LYS A 13 11.62 7.27 3.24
CA LYS A 13 12.19 6.45 4.32
C LYS A 13 11.61 5.04 4.42
N CYS A 14 10.46 4.82 3.79
CA CYS A 14 9.76 3.56 3.81
C CYS A 14 10.55 2.50 3.04
N LEU A 15 10.99 1.44 3.71
CA LEU A 15 11.77 0.35 3.09
C LEU A 15 11.01 -0.31 1.94
N LYS A 16 11.71 -0.76 0.89
CA LYS A 16 11.08 -1.44 -0.26
C LYS A 16 10.24 -2.66 0.15
N GLN A 17 10.67 -3.38 1.20
CA GLN A 17 9.98 -4.56 1.73
C GLN A 17 8.75 -4.22 2.57
N SER A 18 8.63 -2.97 3.04
CA SER A 18 7.49 -2.48 3.82
C SER A 18 6.48 -1.75 2.94
N ARG A 19 6.39 -2.11 1.66
CA ARG A 19 5.52 -1.47 0.67
C ARG A 19 4.64 -2.51 0.01
N PHE A 20 3.33 -2.28 0.05
CA PHE A 20 2.34 -3.10 -0.60
C PHE A 20 2.08 -2.59 -2.02
N HIS A 21 2.02 -3.54 -2.94
CA HIS A 21 1.51 -3.28 -4.28
C HIS A 21 0.01 -3.06 -4.22
N PHE A 22 -0.50 -2.32 -5.21
CA PHE A 22 -1.94 -2.27 -5.39
C PHE A 22 -2.48 -3.67 -5.71
N PRO A 23 -3.65 -4.00 -5.15
CA PRO A 23 -4.32 -5.24 -5.49
C PRO A 23 -4.61 -5.29 -6.99
N LYS A 24 -4.44 -6.47 -7.58
CA LYS A 24 -4.84 -6.74 -8.97
C LYS A 24 -6.36 -6.77 -9.12
N ASP A 25 -7.05 -7.03 -8.02
CA ASP A 25 -8.51 -7.09 -7.97
C ASP A 25 -9.10 -5.70 -8.16
N LEU A 26 -9.93 -5.53 -9.19
CA LEU A 26 -10.46 -4.22 -9.58
C LEU A 26 -11.40 -3.63 -8.54
N ALA A 27 -12.17 -4.48 -7.82
CA ALA A 27 -13.08 -4.01 -6.78
C ALA A 27 -12.28 -3.41 -5.62
N LEU A 28 -11.30 -4.15 -5.12
CA LEU A 28 -10.43 -3.70 -4.04
C LEU A 28 -9.59 -2.48 -4.46
N ARG A 29 -9.14 -2.44 -5.72
CA ARG A 29 -8.44 -1.27 -6.26
C ARG A 29 -9.31 -0.02 -6.26
N SER A 30 -10.58 -0.16 -6.64
CA SER A 30 -11.55 0.94 -6.65
C SER A 30 -11.82 1.47 -5.24
N GLU A 31 -11.87 0.60 -4.23
CA GLU A 31 -11.99 1.02 -2.84
C GLU A 31 -10.76 1.81 -2.37
N TRP A 32 -9.56 1.38 -2.75
CA TRP A 32 -8.33 2.11 -2.42
C TRP A 32 -8.27 3.47 -3.14
N GLU A 33 -8.65 3.52 -4.42
CA GLU A 33 -8.74 4.76 -5.20
C GLU A 33 -9.74 5.74 -4.57
N LYS A 34 -10.89 5.26 -4.07
CA LYS A 34 -11.87 6.06 -3.32
C LYS A 34 -11.32 6.53 -1.97
N ALA A 35 -10.71 5.64 -1.19
CA ALA A 35 -10.21 5.96 0.14
C ALA A 35 -9.07 6.99 0.11
N LEU A 36 -8.23 6.92 -0.92
CA LEU A 36 -7.07 7.81 -1.07
C LEU A 36 -7.36 9.01 -1.97
N GLY A 37 -8.47 9.02 -2.71
CA GLY A 37 -8.88 10.11 -3.60
C GLY A 37 -7.92 10.32 -4.78
N LEU A 38 -7.25 9.27 -5.24
CA LEU A 38 -6.20 9.36 -6.27
C LEU A 38 -6.34 8.23 -7.29
N ASN A 39 -5.94 8.51 -8.53
CA ASN A 39 -5.83 7.50 -9.58
C ASN A 39 -4.44 6.85 -9.51
N PHE A 40 -4.38 5.56 -9.19
CA PHE A 40 -3.10 4.87 -9.00
C PHE A 40 -2.65 4.12 -10.24
N HIS A 41 -1.38 4.31 -10.60
CA HIS A 41 -0.70 3.43 -11.55
C HIS A 41 -0.49 2.03 -10.96
N PRO A 42 -0.47 0.97 -11.79
CA PRO A 42 -0.20 -0.40 -11.33
C PRO A 42 1.19 -0.58 -10.70
N ASN A 43 2.13 0.33 -10.98
CA ASN A 43 3.46 0.36 -10.37
C ASN A 43 3.54 1.18 -9.08
N SER A 44 2.43 1.82 -8.68
CA SER A 44 2.33 2.54 -7.42
C SER A 44 2.42 1.57 -6.24
N ARG A 45 3.02 2.03 -5.15
CA ARG A 45 3.14 1.25 -3.92
C ARG A 45 2.78 2.11 -2.71
N VAL A 46 2.13 1.48 -1.73
CA VAL A 46 1.71 2.11 -0.48
C VAL A 46 2.58 1.57 0.66
N CYS A 47 3.03 2.45 1.54
CA CYS A 47 3.79 2.04 2.71
C CYS A 47 2.92 1.31 3.74
N ARG A 48 3.50 0.32 4.42
CA ARG A 48 2.84 -0.46 5.48
C ARG A 48 2.23 0.42 6.57
N GLN A 49 2.80 1.59 6.81
CA GLN A 49 2.36 2.56 7.82
C GLN A 49 0.97 3.16 7.53
N HIS A 50 0.43 2.98 6.33
CA HIS A 50 -0.94 3.38 6.00
C HIS A 50 -1.98 2.28 6.29
N PHE A 51 -1.52 1.08 6.66
CA PHE A 51 -2.34 -0.04 7.07
C PHE A 51 -2.21 -0.21 8.58
N ARG A 52 -3.26 -0.70 9.24
CA ARG A 52 -3.12 -1.13 10.62
C ARG A 52 -2.41 -2.49 10.62
N ASP A 53 -1.74 -2.84 11.70
CA ASP A 53 -1.15 -4.18 11.83
C ASP A 53 -2.22 -5.28 11.71
N SER A 54 -3.49 -5.00 12.04
CA SER A 54 -4.61 -5.92 11.82
C SER A 54 -4.98 -6.13 10.34
N ASP A 55 -4.69 -5.15 9.48
CA ASP A 55 -4.90 -5.26 8.03
C ASP A 55 -3.73 -6.00 7.35
N ILE A 56 -2.58 -6.09 8.03
CA ILE A 56 -1.38 -6.77 7.54
C ILE A 56 -1.36 -8.18 8.11
N ASN A 57 -1.75 -9.15 7.30
CA ASN A 57 -1.54 -10.54 7.65
C ASN A 57 -0.05 -10.91 7.46
N ASP A 58 0.74 -10.73 8.52
CA ASP A 58 2.15 -11.21 8.61
C ASP A 58 2.23 -12.73 8.84
N SER A 59 1.09 -13.44 8.78
CA SER A 59 0.98 -14.88 8.94
C SER A 59 1.58 -15.65 7.75
N TRP A 60 2.85 -15.43 7.44
CA TRP A 60 3.72 -16.47 6.90
C TRP A 60 4.18 -17.33 8.08
N VAL A 61 3.30 -18.22 8.54
CA VAL A 61 3.77 -19.37 9.30
C VAL A 61 4.52 -20.26 8.32
N THR A 62 5.83 -20.35 8.50
CA THR A 62 6.72 -21.29 7.84
C THR A 62 6.11 -22.69 7.93
N GLY A 63 5.69 -23.24 6.79
CA GLY A 63 5.38 -24.66 6.62
C GLY A 63 6.47 -25.30 5.79
#